data_AF-A0A8J6I5K9-F1
#
_entry.id   AF-A0A8J6I5K9-F1
#
_cell.length_a   1.000
_cell.length_b   1.000
_cell.length_c   1.000
_cell.angle_alpha   90.00
_cell.angle_beta   90.00
_cell.angle_gamma   90.00
#
_symmetry.space_group_name_H-M   'P 1'
#
loop_
_entity.id
_entity.type
_entity.pdbx_description
1 polymer ?
#
loop_
_entity_poly.entity_id
_entity_poly.type
_entity_poly.pdbx_seq_one_letter_code
_entity_poly.pdbx_strand_id
1 'polypeptide(L)'
;MEAAREINLRAFPEESEEKPDLVVLSHLRWDWVWQRPQHLISRLGRGRRTWFVEEPILADVSHPELRHVNVGEVERVWLDVPRDWPETVFEERVVEAYSKLLPDLLGHAASGSVVWLYSPLALELAETLRPRQLIYDVMDDLSAFSYSNPRLPLMQREALRQADVVFAGGNSLYRMAVAARGSESTHLFPSGVETEHYAKSRSSRRSRDRQAAGYVGVLDERLDWSLIAEMAAALPDWDINLIGPMIKVDPTSLPKQPNLHYLGMQPYEKLPELMVDLDVALMPFALNEATRSISPTKTLEYLVAGLPVVSTRVADVVADTLNNRIRRIDRQGIVTTIAGDGEPGFSGDGGQASAAQLFQPGAVTVDTRGNFIFSDTLNNRVRQFRLLGS
;
A
#
# COMPACT_ATOMS: atom_id res chain seq x y z
N MET A 1 -21.52 -29.19 10.37
CA MET A 1 -20.77 -29.58 9.14
C MET A 1 -21.34 -28.74 8.02
N GLU A 2 -20.78 -27.56 7.84
CA GLU A 2 -21.26 -26.59 6.86
C GLU A 2 -20.20 -26.54 5.75
N ALA A 3 -20.64 -26.86 4.54
CA ALA A 3 -19.78 -27.02 3.38
C ALA A 3 -19.05 -25.70 3.08
N ALA A 4 -17.72 -25.74 3.12
CA ALA A 4 -16.88 -24.67 2.61
C ALA A 4 -17.24 -24.46 1.13
N ARG A 5 -17.79 -23.28 0.79
CA ARG A 5 -17.93 -22.87 -0.61
C ARG A 5 -16.52 -22.73 -1.18
N GLU A 6 -16.13 -23.67 -2.04
CA GLU A 6 -14.96 -23.53 -2.90
C GLU A 6 -15.10 -22.21 -3.67
N ILE A 7 -14.21 -21.28 -3.37
CA ILE A 7 -13.99 -20.12 -4.22
C ILE A 7 -13.49 -20.70 -5.54
N ASN A 8 -14.32 -20.63 -6.57
CA ASN A 8 -13.98 -21.06 -7.92
C ASN A 8 -12.94 -20.08 -8.47
N LEU A 9 -11.68 -20.26 -8.06
CA LEU A 9 -10.52 -19.67 -8.71
C LEU A 9 -10.59 -20.17 -10.15
N ARG A 10 -11.00 -19.31 -11.08
CA ARG A 10 -10.89 -19.60 -12.51
C ARG A 10 -9.50 -20.19 -12.72
N ALA A 11 -9.46 -21.40 -13.29
CA ALA A 11 -8.23 -22.08 -13.64
C ALA A 11 -7.30 -21.04 -14.29
N PHE A 12 -6.15 -20.80 -13.66
CA PHE A 12 -5.10 -20.01 -14.28
C PHE A 12 -4.80 -20.69 -15.63
N PRO A 13 -4.69 -19.93 -16.73
CA PRO A 13 -4.37 -20.50 -18.03
C PRO A 13 -3.13 -21.39 -17.89
N GLU A 14 -3.17 -22.56 -18.52
CA GLU A 14 -2.07 -23.54 -18.49
C GLU A 14 -0.74 -22.87 -18.86
N GLU A 15 0.36 -23.32 -18.24
CA GLU A 15 1.74 -22.79 -18.34
C GLU A 15 2.35 -22.83 -19.77
N SER A 16 1.55 -23.07 -20.81
CA SER A 16 2.02 -23.31 -22.18
C SER A 16 2.19 -22.07 -23.06
N GLU A 17 1.85 -20.87 -22.59
CA GLU A 17 2.20 -19.62 -23.29
C GLU A 17 3.50 -19.04 -22.73
N GLU A 18 4.47 -18.79 -23.62
CA GLU A 18 5.71 -18.08 -23.30
C GLU A 18 5.34 -16.72 -22.67
N LYS A 19 5.70 -16.55 -21.40
CA LYS A 19 5.34 -15.35 -20.64
C LYS A 19 6.10 -14.16 -21.21
N PRO A 20 5.43 -13.04 -21.55
CA PRO A 20 6.14 -11.86 -22.02
C PRO A 20 7.05 -11.34 -20.92
N ASP A 21 8.20 -10.80 -21.32
CA ASP A 21 9.14 -10.17 -20.40
C ASP A 21 8.48 -9.02 -19.63
N LEU A 22 9.01 -8.74 -18.44
CA LEU A 22 8.46 -7.75 -17.53
C LEU A 22 9.48 -6.65 -17.25
N VAL A 23 9.12 -5.40 -17.50
CA VAL A 23 9.90 -4.22 -17.12
C VAL A 23 9.13 -3.45 -16.06
N VAL A 24 9.68 -3.38 -14.86
CA VAL A 24 9.08 -2.68 -13.73
C VAL A 24 9.77 -1.34 -13.57
N LEU A 25 9.01 -0.25 -13.59
CA LEU A 25 9.51 1.09 -13.33
C LEU A 25 9.07 1.53 -11.93
N SER A 26 10.03 1.58 -11.00
CA SER A 26 9.78 1.74 -9.58
C SER A 26 10.50 2.96 -9.01
N HIS A 27 9.78 3.73 -8.19
CA HIS A 27 10.37 4.77 -7.33
C HIS A 27 10.83 4.21 -5.99
N LEU A 28 10.67 2.90 -5.76
CA LEU A 28 11.08 2.19 -4.57
C LEU A 28 12.22 1.24 -4.94
N ARG A 29 13.30 1.27 -4.17
CA ARG A 29 14.47 0.40 -4.38
C ARG A 29 14.21 -1.02 -3.87
N TRP A 30 14.72 -2.01 -4.61
CA TRP A 30 14.58 -3.43 -4.32
C TRP A 30 15.22 -3.81 -2.98
N ASP A 31 16.39 -3.23 -2.67
CA ASP A 31 17.21 -3.53 -1.48
C ASP A 31 16.93 -2.63 -0.27
N TRP A 32 15.83 -1.87 -0.28
CA TRP A 32 15.47 -0.96 0.82
C TRP A 32 14.36 -1.52 1.72
N VAL A 33 13.16 -0.94 1.70
CA VAL A 33 12.03 -1.46 2.48
C VAL A 33 11.30 -2.54 1.66
N TRP A 34 11.37 -3.78 2.13
CA TRP A 34 10.66 -4.91 1.52
C TRP A 34 9.15 -4.79 1.75
N GLN A 35 8.41 -4.62 0.66
CA GLN A 35 6.98 -4.37 0.67
C GLN A 35 6.34 -4.84 -0.65
N ARG A 36 5.15 -4.32 -0.95
CA ARG A 36 4.30 -4.76 -2.05
C ARG A 36 5.03 -4.94 -3.39
N PRO A 37 5.89 -4.03 -3.89
CA PRO A 37 6.58 -4.24 -5.16
C PRO A 37 7.43 -5.50 -5.15
N GLN A 38 8.23 -5.70 -4.10
CA GLN A 38 9.07 -6.88 -3.99
C GLN A 38 8.22 -8.14 -3.83
N HIS A 39 7.14 -8.10 -3.02
CA HIS A 39 6.22 -9.22 -2.85
C HIS A 39 5.56 -9.65 -4.17
N LEU A 40 5.10 -8.70 -4.97
CA LEU A 40 4.42 -8.99 -6.23
C LEU A 40 5.39 -9.41 -7.32
N ILE A 41 6.45 -8.61 -7.54
CA ILE A 41 7.36 -8.81 -8.66
C ILE A 41 8.18 -10.10 -8.50
N SER A 42 8.59 -10.46 -7.28
CA SER A 42 9.26 -11.76 -7.02
C SER A 42 8.40 -12.99 -7.34
N ARG A 43 7.06 -12.82 -7.44
CA ARG A 43 6.13 -13.90 -7.80
C ARG A 43 5.74 -13.83 -9.27
N LEU A 44 5.48 -12.63 -9.78
CA LEU A 44 5.11 -12.39 -11.19
C LEU A 44 6.26 -12.64 -12.15
N GLY A 45 7.49 -12.36 -11.71
CA GLY A 45 8.71 -12.55 -12.49
C GLY A 45 9.12 -14.01 -12.69
N ARG A 46 8.53 -14.95 -11.95
CA ARG A 46 8.82 -16.39 -12.08
C ARG A 46 8.56 -16.90 -13.50
N GLY A 47 9.61 -17.42 -14.12
CA GLY A 47 9.56 -17.99 -15.46
C GLY A 47 9.48 -16.97 -16.60
N ARG A 48 9.92 -15.73 -16.39
CA ARG A 48 10.10 -14.70 -17.43
C ARG A 48 11.32 -13.83 -17.12
N ARG A 49 11.91 -13.15 -18.10
CA ARG A 49 12.93 -12.12 -17.78
C ARG A 49 12.25 -10.91 -17.16
N THR A 50 12.83 -10.41 -16.07
CA THR A 50 12.24 -9.33 -15.29
C THR A 50 13.31 -8.30 -14.95
N TRP A 51 13.13 -7.07 -15.42
CA TRP A 51 13.96 -5.93 -15.05
C TRP A 51 13.22 -5.06 -14.04
N PHE A 52 13.87 -4.74 -12.92
CA PHE A 52 13.35 -3.82 -11.93
C PHE A 52 14.19 -2.54 -11.95
N VAL A 53 13.66 -1.53 -12.66
CA VAL A 53 14.31 -0.25 -12.92
C VAL A 53 13.96 0.73 -11.80
N GLU A 54 14.98 1.28 -11.14
CA GLU A 54 14.88 2.02 -9.89
C GLU A 54 15.30 3.50 -10.00
N GLU A 55 15.27 4.19 -8.86
CA GLU A 55 15.85 5.52 -8.70
C GLU A 55 17.34 5.58 -9.07
N PRO A 56 17.82 6.69 -9.66
CA PRO A 56 19.23 6.90 -9.87
C PRO A 56 19.97 6.99 -8.53
N ILE A 57 21.27 6.75 -8.59
CA ILE A 57 22.19 6.87 -7.47
C ILE A 57 23.20 7.95 -7.82
N LEU A 58 23.33 8.96 -6.95
CA LEU A 58 24.42 9.92 -7.09
C LEU A 58 25.76 9.21 -6.92
N ALA A 59 26.58 9.28 -7.95
CA ALA A 59 27.87 8.62 -8.03
C ALA A 59 28.95 9.60 -8.53
N ASP A 60 30.21 9.19 -8.39
CA ASP A 60 31.34 9.93 -8.94
C ASP A 60 31.56 9.54 -10.41
N VAL A 61 30.61 9.93 -11.26
CA VAL A 61 30.59 9.68 -12.70
C VAL A 61 30.51 11.00 -13.47
N SER A 62 31.10 11.06 -14.67
CA SER A 62 31.07 12.26 -15.52
C SER A 62 29.82 12.34 -16.41
N HIS A 63 29.18 11.20 -16.64
CA HIS A 63 27.96 11.04 -17.43
C HIS A 63 27.13 9.91 -16.81
N PRO A 64 25.82 9.83 -17.08
CA PRO A 64 24.99 8.73 -16.57
C PRO A 64 25.49 7.38 -17.07
N GLU A 65 25.60 6.43 -16.16
CA GLU A 65 26.01 5.06 -16.45
C GLU A 65 24.92 4.08 -15.98
N LEU A 66 24.43 3.24 -16.88
CA LEU A 66 23.46 2.20 -16.53
C LEU A 66 24.18 1.09 -15.76
N ARG A 67 23.64 0.73 -14.61
CA ARG A 67 24.11 -0.33 -13.75
C ARG A 67 23.02 -1.37 -13.59
N HIS A 68 23.42 -2.63 -13.44
CA HIS A 68 22.49 -3.70 -13.21
C HIS A 68 23.14 -4.86 -12.46
N VAL A 69 22.33 -5.61 -11.71
CA VAL A 69 22.76 -6.80 -10.97
C VAL A 69 21.61 -7.79 -10.85
N ASN A 70 21.90 -9.09 -10.97
CA ASN A 70 20.91 -10.14 -10.75
C ASN A 70 20.68 -10.36 -9.25
N VAL A 71 19.43 -10.31 -8.82
CA VAL A 71 18.98 -10.57 -7.45
C VAL A 71 17.87 -11.63 -7.48
N GLY A 72 18.27 -12.90 -7.37
CA GLY A 72 17.33 -14.02 -7.55
C GLY A 72 16.86 -14.11 -9.01
N GLU A 73 15.55 -13.99 -9.23
CA GLU A 73 14.92 -14.06 -10.56
C GLU A 73 14.69 -12.68 -11.20
N VAL A 74 15.16 -11.61 -10.55
CA VAL A 74 14.97 -10.23 -11.01
C VAL A 74 16.32 -9.59 -11.29
N GLU A 75 16.43 -8.90 -12.43
CA GLU A 75 17.56 -8.06 -12.77
C GLU A 75 17.27 -6.63 -12.30
N ARG A 76 17.94 -6.22 -11.22
CA ARG A 76 17.84 -4.86 -10.70
C ARG A 76 18.63 -3.92 -11.61
N VAL A 77 18.06 -2.77 -11.97
CA VAL A 77 18.65 -1.78 -12.88
C VAL A 77 18.54 -0.39 -12.29
N TRP A 78 19.62 0.40 -12.34
CA TRP A 78 19.61 1.81 -11.94
C TRP A 78 20.59 2.64 -12.78
N LEU A 79 20.50 3.96 -12.71
CA LEU A 79 21.50 4.88 -13.24
C LEU A 79 22.41 5.38 -12.13
N ASP A 80 23.73 5.22 -12.29
CA ASP A 80 24.68 6.07 -11.61
C ASP A 80 24.65 7.44 -12.33
N VAL A 81 24.38 8.53 -11.60
CA VAL A 81 24.32 9.89 -12.17
C VAL A 81 25.29 10.83 -11.46
N PRO A 82 25.82 11.87 -12.15
CA PRO A 82 26.73 12.84 -11.53
C PRO A 82 26.11 13.55 -10.32
N ARG A 83 26.94 13.99 -9.36
CA ARG A 83 26.48 14.57 -8.08
C ARG A 83 25.68 15.88 -8.19
N ASP A 84 25.76 16.57 -9.32
CA ASP A 84 24.98 17.78 -9.63
C ASP A 84 23.62 17.47 -10.28
N TRP A 85 23.30 16.18 -10.48
CA TRP A 85 22.00 15.75 -10.99
C TRP A 85 20.95 15.65 -9.89
N PRO A 86 19.66 15.69 -10.27
CA PRO A 86 18.59 15.40 -9.32
C PRO A 86 18.65 13.95 -8.80
N GLU A 87 18.35 13.78 -7.52
CA GLU A 87 18.28 12.46 -6.86
C GLU A 87 16.99 11.69 -7.19
N THR A 88 16.02 12.31 -7.87
CA THR A 88 14.68 11.72 -8.08
C THR A 88 14.53 11.11 -9.48
N VAL A 89 13.84 9.96 -9.55
CA VAL A 89 13.89 8.98 -10.66
C VAL A 89 13.48 9.47 -12.03
N PHE A 90 12.63 10.48 -12.06
CA PHE A 90 11.87 10.77 -13.25
C PHE A 90 11.71 12.28 -13.42
N GLU A 91 12.76 13.02 -13.05
CA GLU A 91 12.99 14.33 -13.63
C GLU A 91 13.41 14.18 -15.10
N GLU A 92 13.06 15.17 -15.91
CA GLU A 92 13.20 15.15 -17.37
C GLU A 92 14.58 14.65 -17.84
N ARG A 93 15.65 15.10 -17.17
CA ARG A 93 17.03 14.71 -17.48
C ARG A 93 17.34 13.23 -17.20
N VAL A 94 16.75 12.66 -16.14
CA VAL A 94 16.92 11.24 -15.77
C VAL A 94 16.10 10.35 -16.71
N VAL A 95 14.87 10.77 -17.03
CA VAL A 95 14.02 10.09 -18.03
C VAL A 95 14.74 10.03 -19.38
N GLU A 96 15.34 11.14 -19.82
CA GLU A 96 16.09 11.20 -21.08
C GLU A 96 17.28 10.22 -21.08
N ALA A 97 18.02 10.12 -19.97
CA ALA A 97 19.13 9.20 -19.84
C ALA A 97 18.67 7.73 -19.89
N TYR A 98 17.63 7.37 -19.13
CA TYR A 98 17.06 6.02 -19.19
C TYR A 98 16.55 5.68 -20.60
N SER A 99 15.85 6.61 -21.26
CA SER A 99 15.30 6.39 -22.60
C SER A 99 16.37 6.09 -23.66
N LYS A 100 17.60 6.57 -23.45
CA LYS A 100 18.75 6.30 -24.32
C LYS A 100 19.46 4.99 -23.98
N LEU A 101 19.63 4.69 -22.70
CA LEU A 101 20.50 3.59 -22.25
C LEU A 101 19.75 2.27 -21.99
N LEU A 102 18.51 2.34 -21.51
CA LEU A 102 17.73 1.16 -21.14
C LEU A 102 17.41 0.25 -22.33
N PRO A 103 17.08 0.74 -23.55
CA PRO A 103 16.81 -0.13 -24.69
C PRO A 103 17.97 -1.05 -25.05
N ASP A 104 19.22 -0.60 -24.87
CA ASP A 104 20.41 -1.42 -25.16
C ASP A 104 20.52 -2.61 -24.19
N LEU A 105 20.15 -2.42 -22.92
CA LEU A 105 20.11 -3.51 -21.93
C LEU A 105 18.94 -4.48 -22.21
N LEU A 106 17.76 -3.94 -22.52
CA LEU A 106 16.56 -4.74 -22.76
C LEU A 106 16.61 -5.52 -24.08
N GLY A 107 17.37 -5.03 -25.06
CA GLY A 107 17.44 -5.61 -26.40
C GLY A 107 16.05 -5.74 -27.04
N HIS A 108 15.69 -6.95 -27.49
CA HIS A 108 14.37 -7.20 -28.08
C HIS A 108 13.20 -6.98 -27.10
N ALA A 109 13.44 -7.03 -25.78
CA ALA A 109 12.41 -6.78 -24.77
C ALA A 109 12.06 -5.28 -24.63
N ALA A 110 12.85 -4.40 -25.25
CA ALA A 110 12.59 -2.96 -25.27
C ALA A 110 11.30 -2.59 -26.00
N SER A 111 10.72 -3.49 -26.79
CA SER A 111 9.39 -3.35 -27.39
C SER A 111 8.62 -4.65 -27.25
N GLY A 112 7.37 -4.58 -26.77
CA GLY A 112 6.52 -5.76 -26.63
C GLY A 112 6.59 -6.49 -25.27
N SER A 113 7.35 -5.95 -24.31
CA SER A 113 7.28 -6.36 -22.90
C SER A 113 5.99 -5.85 -22.23
N VAL A 114 5.67 -6.43 -21.08
CA VAL A 114 4.72 -5.84 -20.14
C VAL A 114 5.48 -4.82 -19.31
N VAL A 115 4.98 -3.57 -19.24
CA VAL A 115 5.55 -2.53 -18.39
C VAL A 115 4.67 -2.33 -17.16
N TRP A 116 5.27 -2.41 -15.97
CA TRP A 116 4.59 -2.23 -14.68
C TRP A 116 5.05 -0.94 -14.00
N LEU A 117 4.15 0.01 -13.81
CA LEU A 117 4.40 1.30 -13.20
C LEU A 117 4.00 1.31 -11.73
N TYR A 118 4.88 1.79 -10.85
CA TYR A 118 4.55 2.19 -9.48
C TYR A 118 4.49 3.71 -9.26
N SER A 119 4.98 4.50 -10.24
CA SER A 119 4.94 5.96 -10.18
C SER A 119 4.47 6.52 -11.51
N PRO A 120 3.54 7.50 -11.52
CA PRO A 120 3.12 8.15 -12.75
C PRO A 120 4.23 9.01 -13.37
N LEU A 121 5.28 9.32 -12.60
CA LEU A 121 6.45 10.01 -13.13
C LEU A 121 7.20 9.18 -14.20
N ALA A 122 7.08 7.85 -14.12
CA ALA A 122 7.73 6.93 -15.05
C ALA A 122 6.99 6.78 -16.39
N LEU A 123 5.85 7.45 -16.58
CA LEU A 123 4.98 7.24 -17.74
C LEU A 123 5.70 7.55 -19.05
N GLU A 124 6.43 8.68 -19.11
CA GLU A 124 7.17 9.07 -20.31
C GLU A 124 8.24 8.02 -20.68
N LEU A 125 8.95 7.47 -19.69
CA LEU A 125 9.88 6.37 -19.93
C LEU A 125 9.15 5.12 -20.43
N ALA A 126 8.01 4.77 -19.83
CA ALA A 126 7.22 3.61 -20.26
C ALA A 126 6.75 3.74 -21.71
N GLU A 127 6.33 4.92 -22.16
CA GLU A 127 5.92 5.17 -23.54
C GLU A 127 7.06 4.88 -24.54
N THR A 128 8.30 5.21 -24.19
CA THR A 128 9.48 4.95 -25.05
C THR A 128 9.72 3.45 -25.27
N LEU A 129 9.30 2.61 -24.31
CA LEU A 129 9.40 1.15 -24.37
C LEU A 129 8.29 0.49 -25.19
N ARG A 130 7.31 1.26 -25.71
CA ARG A 130 6.20 0.76 -26.55
C ARG A 130 5.67 -0.60 -26.05
N PRO A 131 5.16 -0.64 -24.80
CA PRO A 131 4.80 -1.89 -24.16
C PRO A 131 3.68 -2.61 -24.90
N ARG A 132 3.67 -3.94 -24.83
CA ARG A 132 2.51 -4.74 -25.25
C ARG A 132 1.33 -4.52 -24.32
N GLN A 133 1.61 -4.31 -23.04
CA GLN A 133 0.62 -3.97 -22.03
C GLN A 133 1.25 -3.05 -20.98
N LEU A 134 0.55 -1.97 -20.64
CA LEU A 134 0.91 -1.04 -19.59
C LEU A 134 0.04 -1.29 -18.36
N ILE A 135 0.69 -1.62 -17.24
CA ILE A 135 0.07 -1.80 -15.95
C ILE A 135 0.45 -0.63 -15.06
N TYR A 136 -0.53 -0.03 -14.38
CA TYR A 136 -0.27 0.98 -13.35
C TYR A 136 -0.79 0.50 -11.98
N ASP A 137 0.12 0.24 -11.05
CA ASP A 137 -0.18 -0.15 -9.66
C ASP A 137 -0.09 1.07 -8.74
N VAL A 138 -1.26 1.63 -8.43
CA VAL A 138 -1.44 2.80 -7.59
C VAL A 138 -1.36 2.38 -6.13
N MET A 139 -0.15 2.48 -5.57
CA MET A 139 0.12 2.13 -4.17
C MET A 139 -0.16 3.26 -3.18
N ASP A 140 0.18 4.49 -3.58
CA ASP A 140 0.09 5.69 -2.75
C ASP A 140 -0.46 6.85 -3.59
N ASP A 141 -1.12 7.79 -2.92
CA ASP A 141 -1.45 9.08 -3.53
C ASP A 141 -0.23 9.99 -3.46
N LEU A 142 0.67 9.86 -4.44
CA LEU A 142 1.92 10.63 -4.48
C LEU A 142 1.68 12.16 -4.55
N SER A 143 0.48 12.59 -4.97
CA SER A 143 0.11 14.01 -5.01
C SER A 143 -0.22 14.59 -3.63
N ALA A 144 -0.56 13.75 -2.66
CA ALA A 144 -0.94 14.14 -1.30
C ALA A 144 0.25 14.49 -0.38
N PHE A 145 1.49 14.30 -0.83
CA PHE A 145 2.69 14.62 -0.05
C PHE A 145 3.05 16.10 -0.15
N SER A 146 3.56 16.66 0.94
CA SER A 146 3.83 18.11 1.14
C SER A 146 4.84 18.73 0.15
N TYR A 147 5.66 17.91 -0.51
CA TYR A 147 6.68 18.30 -1.48
C TYR A 147 6.37 17.82 -2.92
N SER A 148 5.10 17.54 -3.23
CA SER A 148 4.71 16.96 -4.51
C SER A 148 5.02 17.91 -5.69
N ASN A 149 5.59 17.34 -6.76
CA ASN A 149 5.74 18.04 -8.04
C ASN A 149 4.34 18.52 -8.50
N PRO A 150 4.15 19.81 -8.83
CA PRO A 150 2.83 20.35 -9.22
C PRO A 150 2.17 19.64 -10.41
N ARG A 151 2.96 18.92 -11.23
CA ARG A 151 2.46 18.13 -12.36
C ARG A 151 1.99 16.73 -11.99
N LEU A 152 2.31 16.21 -10.80
CA LEU A 152 1.94 14.85 -10.37
C LEU A 152 0.44 14.54 -10.55
N PRO A 153 -0.51 15.41 -10.17
CA PRO A 153 -1.92 15.14 -10.41
C PRO A 153 -2.28 14.95 -11.89
N LEU A 154 -1.63 15.72 -12.79
CA LEU A 154 -1.85 15.61 -14.23
C LEU A 154 -1.23 14.32 -14.78
N MET A 155 0.00 14.01 -14.38
CA MET A 155 0.71 12.79 -14.78
C MET A 155 -0.03 11.54 -14.27
N GLN A 156 -0.57 11.58 -13.06
CA GLN A 156 -1.37 10.48 -12.50
C GLN A 156 -2.66 10.25 -13.27
N ARG A 157 -3.38 11.32 -13.64
CA ARG A 157 -4.57 11.21 -14.50
C ARG A 157 -4.23 10.62 -15.85
N GLU A 158 -3.09 11.02 -16.42
CA GLU A 158 -2.66 10.50 -17.71
C GLU A 158 -2.23 9.02 -17.63
N ALA A 159 -1.47 8.64 -16.59
CA ALA A 159 -1.11 7.24 -16.36
C ALA A 159 -2.33 6.35 -16.15
N LEU A 160 -3.34 6.82 -15.39
CA LEU A 160 -4.63 6.11 -15.23
C LEU A 160 -5.35 5.96 -16.56
N ARG A 161 -5.36 7.01 -17.40
CA ARG A 161 -6.03 6.98 -18.71
C ARG A 161 -5.35 6.05 -19.70
N GLN A 162 -4.01 6.01 -19.69
CA GLN A 162 -3.22 5.24 -20.65
C GLN A 162 -3.00 3.78 -20.26
N ALA A 163 -2.96 3.45 -18.97
CA ALA A 163 -2.75 2.07 -18.54
C ALA A 163 -3.87 1.16 -19.07
N ASP A 164 -3.51 -0.04 -19.52
CA ASP A 164 -4.46 -1.08 -19.93
C ASP A 164 -5.14 -1.68 -18.69
N VAL A 165 -4.35 -1.92 -17.64
CA VAL A 165 -4.80 -2.47 -16.36
C VAL A 165 -4.33 -1.57 -15.23
N VAL A 166 -5.23 -1.26 -14.30
CA VAL A 166 -4.91 -0.51 -13.09
C VAL A 166 -5.16 -1.37 -11.87
N PHE A 167 -4.15 -1.46 -11.00
CA PHE A 167 -4.29 -1.98 -9.65
C PHE A 167 -4.29 -0.83 -8.66
N ALA A 168 -5.08 -0.93 -7.60
CA ALA A 168 -5.09 0.02 -6.50
C ALA A 168 -4.86 -0.71 -5.17
N GLY A 169 -3.92 -0.22 -4.37
CA GLY A 169 -3.54 -0.82 -3.08
C GLY A 169 -4.54 -0.59 -1.94
N GLY A 170 -5.46 0.36 -2.10
CA GLY A 170 -6.45 0.73 -1.08
C GLY A 170 -7.78 1.16 -1.69
N ASN A 171 -8.83 1.19 -0.87
CA ASN A 171 -10.19 1.54 -1.30
C ASN A 171 -10.28 2.97 -1.83
N SER A 172 -9.60 3.91 -1.17
CA SER A 172 -9.60 5.31 -1.60
C SER A 172 -8.92 5.49 -2.96
N LEU A 173 -7.78 4.82 -3.17
CA LEU A 173 -7.07 4.81 -4.46
C LEU A 173 -7.89 4.12 -5.55
N TYR A 174 -8.58 3.03 -5.21
CA TYR A 174 -9.46 2.33 -6.15
C TYR A 174 -10.61 3.22 -6.63
N ARG A 175 -11.31 3.89 -5.70
CA ARG A 175 -12.38 4.84 -6.05
C ARG A 175 -11.88 5.98 -6.93
N MET A 176 -10.70 6.52 -6.62
CA MET A 176 -10.06 7.55 -7.43
C MET A 176 -9.76 7.02 -8.85
N ALA A 177 -9.18 5.83 -8.98
CA ALA A 177 -8.89 5.22 -10.27
C ALA A 177 -10.18 4.98 -11.07
N VAL A 178 -11.21 4.39 -10.46
CA VAL A 178 -12.52 4.16 -11.09
C VAL A 178 -13.18 5.47 -11.53
N ALA A 179 -13.11 6.51 -10.70
CA ALA A 179 -13.65 7.83 -11.07
C ALA A 179 -12.91 8.45 -12.27
N ALA A 180 -11.62 8.13 -12.46
CA ALA A 180 -10.80 8.66 -13.54
C ALA A 180 -10.95 7.90 -14.86
N ARG A 181 -11.04 6.56 -14.84
CA ARG A 181 -11.00 5.71 -16.05
C ARG A 181 -12.14 4.68 -16.18
N GLY A 182 -13.02 4.58 -15.18
CA GLY A 182 -14.02 3.52 -15.10
C GLY A 182 -13.53 2.26 -14.38
N SER A 183 -14.46 1.34 -14.13
CA SER A 183 -14.20 0.09 -13.38
C SER A 183 -13.68 -1.05 -14.26
N GLU A 184 -13.78 -0.93 -15.58
CA GLU A 184 -13.27 -1.94 -16.51
C GLU A 184 -11.73 -1.99 -16.43
N SER A 185 -11.18 -3.18 -16.22
CA SER A 185 -9.74 -3.42 -16.01
C SER A 185 -9.12 -2.58 -14.88
N THR A 186 -9.94 -2.10 -13.94
CA THR A 186 -9.50 -1.42 -12.72
C THR A 186 -9.81 -2.33 -11.55
N HIS A 187 -8.78 -2.70 -10.78
CA HIS A 187 -8.89 -3.71 -9.73
C HIS A 187 -8.43 -3.17 -8.39
N LEU A 188 -9.25 -3.36 -7.37
CA LEU A 188 -8.78 -3.24 -6.00
C LEU A 188 -7.96 -4.48 -5.67
N PHE A 189 -6.67 -4.27 -5.44
CA PHE A 189 -5.73 -5.34 -5.16
C PHE A 189 -4.86 -4.91 -4.00
N PRO A 190 -5.30 -5.13 -2.74
CA PRO A 190 -4.59 -4.65 -1.57
C PRO A 190 -3.26 -5.37 -1.35
N SER A 191 -2.39 -4.80 -0.52
CA SER A 191 -1.15 -5.46 -0.10
C SER A 191 -1.42 -6.77 0.64
N GLY A 192 -0.53 -7.74 0.44
CA GLY A 192 -0.52 -9.00 1.19
C GLY A 192 0.54 -9.03 2.28
N VAL A 193 0.69 -10.19 2.91
CA VAL A 193 1.72 -10.47 3.92
C VAL A 193 2.30 -11.86 3.70
N GLU A 194 3.60 -12.03 3.94
CA GLU A 194 4.27 -13.33 3.91
C GLU A 194 3.99 -14.08 5.22
N THR A 195 2.91 -14.84 5.24
CA THR A 195 2.36 -15.44 6.47
C THR A 195 3.35 -16.33 7.20
N GLU A 196 4.10 -17.15 6.47
CA GLU A 196 5.12 -18.05 7.03
C GLU A 196 6.29 -17.28 7.67
N HIS A 197 6.64 -16.11 7.13
CA HIS A 197 7.73 -15.29 7.65
C HIS A 197 7.40 -14.77 9.05
N TYR A 198 6.22 -14.16 9.21
CA TYR A 198 5.80 -13.55 10.48
C TYR A 198 5.20 -14.54 11.48
N ALA A 199 4.73 -15.71 11.05
CA ALA A 199 4.22 -16.73 11.98
C ALA A 199 5.27 -17.19 13.01
N LYS A 200 6.57 -17.08 12.68
CA LYS A 200 7.71 -17.38 13.56
C LYS A 200 7.70 -16.59 14.87
N SER A 201 7.09 -15.40 14.89
CA SER A 201 6.98 -14.58 16.09
C SER A 201 6.09 -15.24 17.16
N ARG A 202 5.04 -15.97 16.74
CA ARG A 202 4.07 -16.58 17.67
C ARG A 202 4.69 -17.67 18.52
N SER A 203 5.51 -18.52 17.91
CA SER A 203 6.17 -19.65 18.59
C SER A 203 7.32 -19.23 19.51
N SER A 204 7.77 -17.97 19.39
CA SER A 204 9.02 -17.51 20.00
C SER A 204 8.81 -16.50 21.13
N ARG A 205 7.56 -16.23 21.53
CA ARG A 205 7.20 -15.27 22.59
C ARG A 205 7.88 -15.57 23.91
N ARG A 206 8.42 -14.51 24.54
CA ARG A 206 9.15 -14.56 25.80
C ARG A 206 8.46 -13.70 26.84
N SER A 207 8.56 -14.11 28.11
CA SER A 207 8.19 -13.26 29.24
C SER A 207 9.21 -12.14 29.37
N ARG A 208 8.74 -10.95 29.76
CA ARG A 208 9.58 -9.75 29.91
C ARG A 208 9.20 -9.00 31.18
N ASP A 209 10.18 -8.29 31.73
CA ASP A 209 10.00 -7.54 32.97
C ASP A 209 9.20 -6.25 32.76
N ARG A 210 9.35 -5.62 31.59
CA ARG A 210 8.59 -4.45 31.16
C ARG A 210 7.68 -4.79 29.98
N GLN A 211 6.52 -4.17 29.98
CA GLN A 211 5.61 -4.23 28.84
C GLN A 211 6.21 -3.41 27.69
N ALA A 212 5.96 -3.80 26.44
CA ALA A 212 6.38 -2.99 25.30
C ALA A 212 5.33 -2.87 24.22
N ALA A 213 5.28 -1.67 23.65
CA ALA A 213 4.55 -1.37 22.44
C ALA A 213 5.53 -1.00 21.32
N GLY A 214 5.15 -1.16 20.05
CA GLY A 214 6.05 -0.77 18.97
C GLY A 214 5.41 -0.56 17.62
N TYR A 215 6.05 0.30 16.82
CA TYR A 215 5.74 0.54 15.42
C TYR A 215 6.92 0.07 14.56
N VAL A 216 6.62 -0.63 13.48
CA VAL A 216 7.54 -1.10 12.45
C VAL A 216 7.13 -0.47 11.13
N GLY A 217 8.01 0.33 10.53
CA GLY A 217 7.74 1.00 9.26
C GLY A 217 8.62 2.23 9.06
N VAL A 218 8.45 2.91 7.93
CA VAL A 218 9.15 4.19 7.70
C VAL A 218 8.69 5.19 8.75
N LEU A 219 9.65 5.90 9.35
CA LEU A 219 9.45 6.96 10.32
C LEU A 219 9.46 8.30 9.57
N ASP A 220 8.27 8.80 9.22
CA ASP A 220 8.08 10.02 8.43
C ASP A 220 6.90 10.89 8.92
N GLU A 221 6.50 11.88 8.13
CA GLU A 221 5.41 12.81 8.41
C GLU A 221 4.01 12.16 8.57
N ARG A 222 3.87 10.87 8.26
CA ARG A 222 2.62 10.13 8.48
C ARG A 222 2.42 9.75 9.95
N LEU A 223 3.47 9.76 10.77
CA LEU A 223 3.35 9.45 12.20
C LEU A 223 2.92 10.67 13.01
N ASP A 224 2.05 10.45 13.98
CA ASP A 224 1.64 11.47 14.95
C ASP A 224 2.67 11.54 16.09
N TRP A 225 3.66 12.39 15.90
CA TRP A 225 4.74 12.58 16.86
C TRP A 225 4.26 13.12 18.22
N SER A 226 3.18 13.91 18.25
CA SER A 226 2.60 14.41 19.50
C SER A 226 1.93 13.28 20.27
N LEU A 227 1.13 12.46 19.58
CA LEU A 227 0.49 11.28 20.16
C LEU A 227 1.52 10.29 20.72
N ILE A 228 2.59 10.03 19.98
CA ILE A 228 3.70 9.18 20.43
C ILE A 228 4.31 9.73 21.71
N ALA A 229 4.57 11.05 21.77
CA ALA A 229 5.12 11.70 22.95
C ALA A 229 4.19 11.61 24.15
N GLU A 230 2.91 11.95 23.99
CA GLU A 230 1.92 11.89 25.07
C GLU A 230 1.74 10.46 25.60
N MET A 231 1.72 9.47 24.70
CA MET A 231 1.65 8.06 25.06
C MET A 231 2.89 7.61 25.85
N ALA A 232 4.09 8.00 25.43
CA ALA A 232 5.32 7.70 26.16
C ALA A 232 5.31 8.28 27.58
N ALA A 233 4.79 9.50 27.74
CA ALA A 233 4.69 10.15 29.04
C ALA A 233 3.64 9.49 29.95
N ALA A 234 2.54 9.02 29.35
CA ALA A 234 1.46 8.35 30.07
C ALA A 234 1.80 6.91 30.49
N LEU A 235 2.79 6.27 29.84
CA LEU A 235 3.18 4.87 30.06
C LEU A 235 4.66 4.75 30.47
N PRO A 236 5.09 5.36 31.60
CA PRO A 236 6.51 5.43 31.97
C PRO A 236 7.16 4.06 32.24
N ASP A 237 6.36 3.04 32.57
CA ASP A 237 6.80 1.67 32.85
C ASP A 237 6.79 0.75 31.61
N TRP A 238 6.31 1.25 30.46
CA TRP A 238 6.36 0.54 29.18
C TRP A 238 7.61 0.94 28.41
N ASP A 239 8.09 0.09 27.50
CA ASP A 239 9.03 0.46 26.44
C ASP A 239 8.27 0.71 25.13
N ILE A 240 8.59 1.78 24.42
CA ILE A 240 7.98 2.13 23.13
C ILE A 240 9.05 2.08 22.04
N ASN A 241 8.96 1.08 21.17
CA ASN A 241 9.96 0.82 20.14
C ASN A 241 9.50 1.30 18.77
N LEU A 242 10.20 2.28 18.19
CA LEU A 242 10.00 2.76 16.82
C LEU A 242 11.09 2.18 15.92
N ILE A 243 10.68 1.33 15.00
CA ILE A 243 11.57 0.44 14.23
C ILE A 243 11.43 0.76 12.74
N GLY A 244 12.50 1.28 12.15
CA GLY A 244 12.57 1.53 10.71
C GLY A 244 13.39 2.75 10.33
N PRO A 245 13.58 2.97 9.02
CA PRO A 245 14.35 4.10 8.51
C PRO A 245 13.62 5.42 8.75
N MET A 246 14.39 6.48 8.99
CA MET A 246 13.88 7.83 9.16
C MET A 246 14.01 8.62 7.86
N ILE A 247 12.91 9.19 7.40
CA ILE A 247 12.85 9.94 6.15
C ILE A 247 12.04 11.22 6.36
N LYS A 248 12.53 12.34 5.82
CA LYS A 248 11.81 13.63 5.79
C LYS A 248 11.36 14.15 7.17
N VAL A 249 12.06 13.76 8.23
CA VAL A 249 11.85 14.27 9.59
C VAL A 249 13.20 14.68 10.15
N ASP A 250 13.25 15.84 10.79
CA ASP A 250 14.43 16.33 11.49
C ASP A 250 14.62 15.50 12.78
N PRO A 251 15.71 14.73 12.93
CA PRO A 251 15.95 13.92 14.12
C PRO A 251 15.99 14.74 15.41
N THR A 252 16.32 16.03 15.34
CA THR A 252 16.36 16.92 16.50
C THR A 252 14.97 17.32 16.99
N SER A 253 13.97 17.26 16.11
CA SER A 253 12.56 17.58 16.41
C SER A 253 11.80 16.43 17.06
N LEU A 254 12.37 15.23 17.09
CA LEU A 254 11.71 14.03 17.58
C LEU A 254 11.49 14.05 19.09
N PRO A 255 10.38 13.48 19.58
CA PRO A 255 10.14 13.36 21.01
C PRO A 255 11.22 12.48 21.66
N LYS A 256 11.68 12.92 22.84
CA LYS A 256 12.70 12.25 23.63
C LYS A 256 12.14 11.94 25.00
N GLN A 257 12.04 10.65 25.31
CA GLN A 257 11.66 10.15 26.62
C GLN A 257 12.48 8.93 27.00
N PRO A 258 12.68 8.64 28.31
CA PRO A 258 13.53 7.53 28.75
C PRO A 258 13.07 6.16 28.25
N ASN A 259 11.80 6.03 27.91
CA ASN A 259 11.15 4.80 27.45
C ASN A 259 10.81 4.79 25.95
N LEU A 260 11.29 5.77 25.18
CA LEU A 260 11.04 5.86 23.75
C LEU A 260 12.33 5.56 22.98
N HIS A 261 12.32 4.45 22.23
CA HIS A 261 13.49 3.89 21.57
C HIS A 261 13.36 3.94 20.05
N TYR A 262 14.37 4.46 19.37
CA TYR A 262 14.44 4.50 17.90
C TYR A 262 15.49 3.49 17.43
N LEU A 263 15.05 2.39 16.80
CA LEU A 263 15.94 1.26 16.45
C LEU A 263 16.53 1.36 15.03
N GLY A 264 16.13 2.38 14.26
CA GLY A 264 16.61 2.58 12.89
C GLY A 264 16.17 1.48 11.92
N MET A 265 16.75 1.49 10.72
CA MET A 265 16.48 0.49 9.69
C MET A 265 16.93 -0.89 10.14
N GLN A 266 16.08 -1.89 9.93
CA GLN A 266 16.34 -3.28 10.28
C GLN A 266 16.18 -4.16 9.04
N PRO A 267 17.01 -5.21 8.87
CA PRO A 267 16.81 -6.21 7.81
C PRO A 267 15.42 -6.84 7.90
N TYR A 268 14.81 -7.10 6.75
CA TYR A 268 13.45 -7.67 6.68
C TYR A 268 13.33 -9.00 7.42
N GLU A 269 14.39 -9.80 7.37
CA GLU A 269 14.46 -11.14 7.97
C GLU A 269 14.40 -11.09 9.49
N LYS A 270 14.82 -9.98 10.11
CA LYS A 270 14.84 -9.77 11.56
C LYS A 270 13.55 -9.20 12.12
N LEU A 271 12.66 -8.67 11.27
CA LEU A 271 11.42 -8.06 11.74
C LEU A 271 10.55 -9.01 12.58
N PRO A 272 10.39 -10.31 12.24
CA PRO A 272 9.64 -11.23 13.10
C PRO A 272 10.24 -11.37 14.50
N GLU A 273 11.57 -11.37 14.64
CA GLU A 273 12.26 -11.45 15.93
C GLU A 273 12.02 -10.19 16.76
N LEU A 274 12.06 -9.01 16.13
CA LEU A 274 11.76 -7.75 16.82
C LEU A 274 10.30 -7.67 17.27
N MET A 275 9.38 -8.29 16.52
CA MET A 275 7.96 -8.39 16.88
C MET A 275 7.69 -9.38 18.03
N VAL A 276 8.60 -10.31 18.32
CA VAL A 276 8.50 -11.19 19.51
C VAL A 276 8.51 -10.36 20.79
N ASP A 277 9.27 -9.27 20.78
CA ASP A 277 9.50 -8.38 21.92
C ASP A 277 8.44 -7.26 21.99
N LEU A 278 7.26 -7.43 21.38
CA LEU A 278 6.15 -6.49 21.50
C LEU A 278 4.96 -7.18 22.16
N ASP A 279 4.29 -6.48 23.08
CA ASP A 279 2.98 -6.90 23.61
C ASP A 279 1.85 -6.31 22.77
N VAL A 280 2.07 -5.11 22.23
CA VAL A 280 1.11 -4.36 21.42
C VAL A 280 1.82 -3.74 20.22
N ALA A 281 1.25 -3.88 19.04
CA ALA A 281 1.71 -3.18 17.86
C ALA A 281 0.95 -1.88 17.66
N LEU A 282 1.65 -0.83 17.27
CA LEU A 282 1.14 0.53 17.12
C LEU A 282 1.04 0.90 15.65
N MET A 283 -0.01 1.65 15.31
CA MET A 283 -0.18 2.36 14.04
C MET A 283 -0.59 3.81 14.33
N PRO A 284 0.31 4.64 14.88
CA PRO A 284 -0.01 5.97 15.38
C PRO A 284 0.07 7.01 14.25
N PHE A 285 -0.81 6.89 13.26
CA PHE A 285 -0.80 7.79 12.12
C PHE A 285 -1.42 9.15 12.45
N ALA A 286 -0.76 10.22 12.03
CA ALA A 286 -1.32 11.57 12.01
C ALA A 286 -2.55 11.59 11.12
N LEU A 287 -3.60 12.32 11.49
CA LEU A 287 -4.81 12.45 10.67
C LEU A 287 -4.69 13.66 9.74
N ASN A 288 -3.94 13.49 8.64
CA ASN A 288 -3.63 14.54 7.68
C ASN A 288 -3.83 14.06 6.23
N GLU A 289 -3.40 14.85 5.24
CA GLU A 289 -3.57 14.52 3.83
C GLU A 289 -2.77 13.27 3.42
N ALA A 290 -1.54 13.12 3.92
CA ALA A 290 -0.64 12.01 3.62
C ALA A 290 -1.16 10.65 4.13
N THR A 291 -2.08 10.64 5.09
CA THR A 291 -2.66 9.41 5.66
C THR A 291 -4.12 9.16 5.25
N ARG A 292 -4.66 10.01 4.37
CA ARG A 292 -6.06 9.89 3.91
C ARG A 292 -6.31 8.58 3.14
N SER A 293 -5.32 8.13 2.39
CA SER A 293 -5.41 6.98 1.47
C SER A 293 -4.30 5.96 1.75
N ILE A 294 -4.19 5.49 2.99
CA ILE A 294 -3.19 4.49 3.37
C ILE A 294 -3.79 3.09 3.54
N SER A 295 -3.07 2.10 3.01
CA SER A 295 -3.37 0.67 3.16
C SER A 295 -2.21 0.04 3.93
N PRO A 296 -2.23 0.05 5.28
CA PRO A 296 -1.05 -0.27 6.07
C PRO A 296 -0.75 -1.76 6.09
N THR A 297 0.16 -2.21 5.21
CA THR A 297 0.65 -3.60 5.16
C THR A 297 1.11 -4.12 6.53
N LYS A 298 1.67 -3.23 7.36
CA LYS A 298 2.15 -3.54 8.72
C LYS A 298 1.07 -4.07 9.65
N THR A 299 -0.18 -3.65 9.47
CA THR A 299 -1.29 -4.23 10.22
C THR A 299 -1.43 -5.73 9.95
N LEU A 300 -1.29 -6.16 8.69
CA LEU A 300 -1.35 -7.59 8.34
C LEU A 300 -0.16 -8.36 8.92
N GLU A 301 1.05 -7.78 8.87
CA GLU A 301 2.25 -8.35 9.49
C GLU A 301 2.06 -8.60 10.99
N TYR A 302 1.54 -7.61 11.73
CA TYR A 302 1.28 -7.74 13.16
C TYR A 302 0.24 -8.80 13.50
N LEU A 303 -0.86 -8.85 12.73
CA LEU A 303 -1.90 -9.87 12.92
C LEU A 303 -1.34 -11.28 12.70
N VAL A 304 -0.50 -11.46 11.68
CA VAL A 304 0.21 -12.73 11.48
C VAL A 304 1.21 -13.01 12.61
N ALA A 305 1.95 -12.00 13.08
CA ALA A 305 2.82 -12.14 14.26
C ALA A 305 2.06 -12.42 15.56
N GLY A 306 0.72 -12.32 15.54
CA GLY A 306 -0.16 -12.56 16.69
C GLY A 306 -0.24 -11.37 17.65
N LEU A 307 0.19 -10.18 17.22
CA LEU A 307 0.17 -8.97 18.03
C LEU A 307 -1.22 -8.31 17.99
N PRO A 308 -1.78 -7.91 19.14
CA PRO A 308 -2.88 -6.96 19.15
C PRO A 308 -2.41 -5.63 18.54
N VAL A 309 -3.25 -5.01 17.73
CA VAL A 309 -2.92 -3.76 17.01
C VAL A 309 -3.74 -2.61 17.58
N VAL A 310 -3.07 -1.55 17.99
CA VAL A 310 -3.68 -0.27 18.38
C VAL A 310 -3.35 0.76 17.31
N SER A 311 -4.38 1.36 16.71
CA SER A 311 -4.24 2.26 15.56
C SER A 311 -5.04 3.53 15.78
N THR A 312 -4.52 4.66 15.26
CA THR A 312 -5.41 5.79 14.94
C THR A 312 -6.39 5.36 13.85
N ARG A 313 -7.50 6.09 13.70
CA ARG A 313 -8.56 5.72 12.75
C ARG A 313 -8.08 5.89 11.30
N VAL A 314 -7.62 4.81 10.69
CA VAL A 314 -7.31 4.77 9.26
C VAL A 314 -8.60 4.53 8.47
N ALA A 315 -8.97 5.47 7.62
CA ALA A 315 -10.24 5.43 6.88
C ALA A 315 -10.42 4.14 6.06
N ASP A 316 -9.36 3.71 5.35
CA ASP A 316 -9.39 2.50 4.51
C ASP A 316 -9.37 1.19 5.31
N VAL A 317 -9.06 1.22 6.61
CA VAL A 317 -9.09 0.05 7.52
C VAL A 317 -10.42 -0.02 8.28
N VAL A 318 -10.96 1.13 8.71
CA VAL A 318 -12.18 1.21 9.53
C VAL A 318 -13.44 1.04 8.67
N ALA A 319 -13.37 1.34 7.37
CA ALA A 319 -14.51 1.19 6.49
C ALA A 319 -14.65 -0.27 6.01
N ASP A 320 -15.70 -0.96 6.49
CA ASP A 320 -16.08 -2.33 6.06
C ASP A 320 -16.67 -2.39 4.62
N THR A 321 -16.16 -1.52 3.76
CA THR A 321 -16.66 -1.17 2.42
C THR A 321 -16.79 -2.40 1.53
N LEU A 322 -15.80 -3.31 1.58
CA LEU A 322 -15.75 -4.48 0.71
C LEU A 322 -16.60 -5.65 1.17
N ASN A 323 -16.97 -5.68 2.44
CA ASN A 323 -17.96 -6.62 2.91
C ASN A 323 -19.36 -6.19 2.52
N ASN A 324 -19.52 -5.14 1.69
CA ASN A 324 -20.80 -4.60 1.21
C ASN A 324 -21.81 -4.43 2.34
N ARG A 325 -21.31 -4.01 3.51
CA ARG A 325 -22.04 -3.92 4.76
C ARG A 325 -21.72 -2.64 5.50
N ILE A 326 -22.72 -2.15 6.23
CA ILE A 326 -22.56 -1.12 7.25
C ILE A 326 -22.57 -1.81 8.60
N ARG A 327 -21.52 -1.59 9.40
CA ARG A 327 -21.38 -2.16 10.74
C ARG A 327 -21.60 -1.11 11.82
N ARG A 328 -22.19 -1.54 12.93
CA ARG A 328 -22.25 -0.80 14.19
C ARG A 328 -21.37 -1.50 15.21
N ILE A 329 -20.55 -0.72 15.91
CA ILE A 329 -19.77 -1.18 17.06
C ILE A 329 -20.42 -0.57 18.31
N ASP A 330 -20.81 -1.40 19.27
CA ASP A 330 -21.38 -0.93 20.53
C ASP A 330 -20.28 -0.57 21.57
N ARG A 331 -20.70 -0.13 22.76
CA ARG A 331 -19.77 0.27 23.84
C ARG A 331 -18.97 -0.90 24.41
N GLN A 332 -19.37 -2.14 24.13
CA GLN A 332 -18.71 -3.37 24.53
C GLN A 332 -17.77 -3.89 23.43
N GLY A 333 -17.69 -3.20 22.29
CA GLY A 333 -16.88 -3.59 21.14
C GLY A 333 -17.52 -4.66 20.26
N ILE A 334 -18.81 -5.00 20.46
CA ILE A 334 -19.50 -5.99 19.63
C ILE A 334 -19.84 -5.36 18.27
N VAL A 335 -19.40 -6.02 17.20
CA VAL A 335 -19.64 -5.62 15.82
C VAL A 335 -20.90 -6.29 15.29
N THR A 336 -21.86 -5.50 14.81
CA THR A 336 -23.13 -5.96 14.23
C THR A 336 -23.33 -5.36 12.83
N THR A 337 -23.85 -6.12 11.87
CA THR A 337 -24.26 -5.54 10.58
C THR A 337 -25.65 -4.93 10.67
N ILE A 338 -25.74 -3.67 10.29
CA ILE A 338 -26.97 -2.87 10.33
C ILE A 338 -27.54 -2.55 8.94
N ALA A 339 -26.73 -2.70 7.89
CA ALA A 339 -27.17 -2.72 6.49
C ALA A 339 -26.22 -3.57 5.64
N GLY A 340 -26.70 -4.11 4.52
CA GLY A 340 -25.90 -4.92 3.60
C GLY A 340 -25.98 -6.43 3.87
N ASP A 341 -26.13 -7.22 2.81
CA ASP A 341 -26.16 -8.69 2.87
C ASP A 341 -24.76 -9.32 2.74
N GLY A 342 -23.79 -8.59 2.19
CA GLY A 342 -22.43 -9.07 1.94
C GLY A 342 -22.05 -9.14 0.47
N GLU A 343 -23.04 -9.19 -0.42
CA GLU A 343 -22.83 -9.38 -1.84
C GLU A 343 -22.83 -8.02 -2.56
N PRO A 344 -21.86 -7.77 -3.45
CA PRO A 344 -21.83 -6.52 -4.22
C PRO A 344 -23.01 -6.51 -5.20
N GLY A 345 -23.81 -5.46 -5.16
CA GLY A 345 -24.95 -5.31 -6.06
C GLY A 345 -25.85 -4.13 -5.70
N PHE A 346 -27.03 -4.09 -6.32
CA PHE A 346 -28.03 -3.06 -6.06
C PHE A 346 -29.42 -3.69 -5.89
N SER A 347 -29.90 -3.72 -4.65
CA SER A 347 -31.26 -4.19 -4.32
C SER A 347 -31.73 -3.68 -2.94
N GLY A 348 -32.98 -3.98 -2.57
CA GLY A 348 -33.47 -3.80 -1.20
C GLY A 348 -34.01 -2.42 -0.82
N ASP A 349 -34.15 -1.48 -1.78
CA ASP A 349 -34.84 -0.21 -1.52
C ASP A 349 -36.28 -0.46 -1.05
N GLY A 350 -36.67 0.17 0.06
CA GLY A 350 -37.96 -0.04 0.72
C GLY A 350 -38.06 -1.31 1.57
N GLY A 351 -37.02 -2.16 1.60
CA GLY A 351 -36.96 -3.39 2.39
C GLY A 351 -36.12 -3.27 3.67
N GLN A 352 -35.78 -4.43 4.25
CA GLN A 352 -34.89 -4.50 5.41
C GLN A 352 -33.46 -4.15 5.01
N ALA A 353 -32.85 -3.17 5.70
CA ALA A 353 -31.52 -2.67 5.37
C ALA A 353 -30.43 -3.77 5.35
N SER A 354 -30.49 -4.73 6.28
CA SER A 354 -29.53 -5.85 6.37
C SER A 354 -29.66 -6.90 5.26
N ALA A 355 -30.70 -6.81 4.43
CA ALA A 355 -30.91 -7.68 3.26
C ALA A 355 -30.69 -6.95 1.93
N ALA A 356 -30.35 -5.66 1.96
CA ALA A 356 -30.04 -4.90 0.76
C ALA A 356 -28.68 -5.30 0.20
N GLN A 357 -28.56 -5.48 -1.11
CA GLN A 357 -27.26 -5.48 -1.76
C GLN A 357 -26.77 -4.04 -1.88
N LEU A 358 -25.55 -3.84 -1.40
CA LEU A 358 -24.82 -2.58 -1.46
C LEU A 358 -23.60 -2.80 -2.34
N PHE A 359 -23.05 -1.75 -2.95
CA PHE A 359 -21.80 -1.87 -3.67
C PHE A 359 -20.79 -0.85 -3.18
N GLN A 360 -19.87 -1.35 -2.34
CA GLN A 360 -18.89 -0.53 -1.64
C GLN A 360 -19.52 0.67 -0.90
N PRO A 361 -20.43 0.41 0.07
CA PRO A 361 -21.00 1.46 0.88
C PRO A 361 -19.90 2.20 1.66
N GLY A 362 -19.91 3.53 1.54
CA GLY A 362 -18.96 4.43 2.19
C GLY A 362 -19.64 5.34 3.21
N ALA A 363 -19.00 6.47 3.48
CA ALA A 363 -19.43 7.59 4.34
C ALA A 363 -20.86 7.44 4.93
N VAL A 364 -20.95 7.27 6.26
CA VAL A 364 -22.22 7.12 6.98
C VAL A 364 -22.40 8.31 7.92
N THR A 365 -23.59 8.90 7.92
CA THR A 365 -24.02 9.92 8.90
C THR A 365 -25.39 9.57 9.45
N VAL A 366 -25.79 10.22 10.55
CA VAL A 366 -27.10 10.05 11.16
C VAL A 366 -27.78 11.41 11.27
N ASP A 367 -28.99 11.53 10.75
CA ASP A 367 -29.76 12.78 10.85
C ASP A 367 -30.37 12.99 12.25
N THR A 368 -30.97 14.16 12.49
CA THR A 368 -31.61 14.50 13.77
C THR A 368 -32.82 13.63 14.12
N ARG A 369 -33.32 12.82 13.18
CA ARG A 369 -34.43 11.89 13.36
C ARG A 369 -33.95 10.44 13.57
N GLY A 370 -32.64 10.21 13.56
CA GLY A 370 -32.03 8.89 13.73
C GLY A 370 -31.98 8.05 12.45
N ASN A 371 -32.15 8.65 11.27
CA ASN A 371 -31.97 7.95 10.01
C ASN A 371 -30.49 7.89 9.66
N PHE A 372 -30.00 6.71 9.33
CA PHE A 372 -28.66 6.51 8.79
C PHE A 372 -28.69 6.85 7.32
N ILE A 373 -27.86 7.81 6.90
CA ILE A 373 -27.66 8.21 5.51
C ILE A 373 -26.26 7.78 5.12
N PHE A 374 -26.13 7.12 3.98
CA PHE A 374 -24.85 6.59 3.54
C PHE A 374 -24.66 6.71 2.03
N SER A 375 -23.40 6.74 1.58
CA SER A 375 -23.07 6.63 0.16
C SER A 375 -23.03 5.17 -0.26
N ASP A 376 -23.89 4.76 -1.18
CA ASP A 376 -23.77 3.48 -1.88
C ASP A 376 -22.87 3.70 -3.11
N THR A 377 -21.57 3.73 -2.84
CA THR A 377 -20.59 4.51 -3.60
C THR A 377 -20.49 4.08 -5.05
N LEU A 378 -20.34 2.77 -5.32
CA LEU A 378 -20.21 2.28 -6.69
C LEU A 378 -21.55 2.12 -7.40
N ASN A 379 -22.66 2.21 -6.66
CA ASN A 379 -23.99 2.36 -7.23
C ASN A 379 -24.33 3.82 -7.56
N ASN A 380 -23.42 4.78 -7.33
CA ASN A 380 -23.59 6.21 -7.57
C ASN A 380 -24.84 6.79 -6.88
N ARG A 381 -25.11 6.38 -5.63
CA ARG A 381 -26.32 6.75 -4.90
C ARG A 381 -26.03 7.18 -3.46
N VAL A 382 -26.92 8.02 -2.94
CA VAL A 382 -27.08 8.23 -1.49
C VAL A 382 -28.33 7.48 -1.06
N ARG A 383 -28.20 6.62 -0.05
CA ARG A 383 -29.28 5.79 0.46
C ARG A 383 -29.48 6.09 1.94
N GLN A 384 -30.68 5.81 2.42
CA GLN A 384 -31.00 5.99 3.84
C GLN A 384 -31.75 4.77 4.38
N PHE A 385 -31.57 4.49 5.66
CA PHE A 385 -32.35 3.51 6.39
C PHE A 385 -32.56 3.95 7.84
N ARG A 386 -33.51 3.30 8.51
CA ARG A 386 -33.75 3.51 9.94
C ARG A 386 -33.66 2.17 10.66
N LEU A 387 -32.98 2.16 11.80
CA LEU A 387 -33.06 1.04 12.72
C LEU A 387 -34.42 1.09 13.42
N LEU A 388 -35.27 0.11 13.14
CA LEU A 388 -36.44 -0.17 13.98
C LEU A 388 -35.92 -0.82 15.25
N GLY A 389 -36.38 -0.36 16.42
CA GLY A 389 -35.78 -0.65 17.73
C GLY A 389 -35.45 -2.13 17.95
N SER A 390 -34.25 -2.38 18.47
CA SER A 390 -33.79 -3.66 19.02
C SER A 390 -34.54 -4.04 20.29
#